data_AF-A0A967C8Z1-F1
#
_entry.id   AF-A0A967C8Z1-F1
#
_cell.length_a   1.000
_cell.length_b   1.000
_cell.length_c   1.000
_cell.angle_alpha   90.00
_cell.angle_beta   90.00
_cell.angle_gamma   90.00
#
_symmetry.space_group_name_H-M   'P 1'
#
loop_
_entity.id
_entity.type
_entity.pdbx_description
1 polymer ?
#
loop_
_entity_poly.entity_id
_entity_poly.type
_entity_poly.pdbx_seq_one_letter_code
_entity_poly.pdbx_strand_id
1 'polypeptide(L)'
;PADPDDWSDALAELDLELRRIGWGREQEEAYLQRAFGHPSRSRLTAFKDLNAYLKAVKLLQPGTDPHSAAVPLQRSDLLSQSDLLLQQLGWDASRGRGFLEHHFQLASRQQLNDEQLLRFNLLLEGELIAAPLS
;
A
#
# COMPACT_ATOMS: atom_id res chain seq x y z
N PRO A 1 5.42 0.76 16.90
CA PRO A 1 4.61 1.61 17.80
C PRO A 1 3.33 0.85 18.17
N ALA A 2 2.93 0.88 19.45
CA ALA A 2 1.60 0.41 19.82
C ALA A 2 0.54 1.35 19.23
N ASP A 3 -0.62 0.81 18.87
CA ASP A 3 -1.74 1.63 18.40
C ASP A 3 -2.17 2.60 19.50
N PRO A 4 -2.61 3.82 19.16
CA PRO A 4 -3.19 4.74 20.14
C PRO A 4 -4.41 4.09 20.80
N ASP A 5 -4.65 4.39 22.08
CA ASP A 5 -5.86 3.93 22.77
C ASP A 5 -7.13 4.68 22.31
N ASP A 6 -6.98 5.85 21.69
CA ASP A 6 -8.07 6.68 21.19
C ASP A 6 -7.92 6.98 19.69
N TRP A 7 -8.93 6.60 18.91
CA TRP A 7 -8.98 6.79 17.44
C TRP A 7 -9.98 7.88 17.04
N SER A 8 -10.63 8.53 18.01
CA SER A 8 -11.76 9.42 17.80
C SER A 8 -11.45 10.58 16.85
N ASP A 9 -10.28 11.21 17.01
CA ASP A 9 -9.86 12.33 16.15
C ASP A 9 -9.69 11.89 14.69
N ALA A 10 -9.06 10.74 14.46
CA ALA A 10 -8.87 10.20 13.11
C ALA A 10 -10.19 9.80 12.45
N LEU A 11 -11.14 9.25 13.22
CA LEU A 11 -12.48 8.92 12.74
C LEU A 11 -13.30 10.17 12.43
N ALA A 12 -13.24 11.20 13.28
CA ALA A 12 -13.92 12.46 13.06
C ALA A 12 -13.36 13.20 11.84
N GLU A 13 -12.03 13.22 11.68
CA GLU A 13 -11.39 13.79 10.50
C GLU A 13 -11.77 13.03 9.22
N LEU A 14 -11.81 11.70 9.28
CA LEU A 14 -12.28 10.87 8.16
C LEU A 14 -13.71 11.21 7.74
N ASP A 15 -14.62 11.40 8.70
CA ASP A 15 -16.00 11.80 8.40
C ASP A 15 -16.08 13.17 7.71
N LEU A 16 -15.23 14.13 8.09
CA LEU A 16 -15.15 15.43 7.41
C LEU A 16 -14.63 15.29 5.98
N GLU A 17 -13.60 14.48 5.78
CA GLU A 17 -13.00 14.26 4.47
C GLU A 17 -13.96 13.54 3.51
N LEU A 18 -14.73 12.55 4.00
CA LEU A 18 -15.76 11.88 3.20
C LEU A 18 -16.88 12.83 2.77
N ARG A 19 -17.33 13.70 3.68
CA ARG A 19 -18.28 14.77 3.34
C ARG A 19 -17.69 15.74 2.30
N ARG A 20 -16.42 16.12 2.45
CA ARG A 20 -15.71 17.01 1.51
C ARG A 20 -15.66 16.42 0.11
N ILE A 21 -15.38 15.12 -0.02
CA ILE A 21 -15.31 14.49 -1.34
C ILE A 21 -16.67 14.10 -1.92
N GLY A 22 -17.74 14.22 -1.13
CA GLY A 22 -19.11 13.92 -1.51
C GLY A 22 -19.44 12.42 -1.47
N TRP A 23 -18.69 11.63 -0.69
CA TRP A 23 -18.97 10.20 -0.54
C TRP A 23 -20.01 9.97 0.56
N GLY A 24 -21.08 9.28 0.18
CA GLY A 24 -21.97 8.61 1.10
C GLY A 24 -21.51 7.18 1.39
N ARG A 25 -22.35 6.46 2.14
CA ARG A 25 -22.07 5.11 2.60
C ARG A 25 -21.70 4.15 1.47
N GLU A 26 -22.50 4.09 0.41
CA GLU A 26 -22.25 3.15 -0.70
C GLU A 26 -20.92 3.41 -1.41
N GLN A 27 -20.54 4.68 -1.58
CA GLN A 27 -19.27 5.04 -2.20
C GLN A 27 -18.09 4.62 -1.33
N GLU A 28 -18.20 4.86 -0.03
CA GLU A 28 -17.21 4.42 0.94
C GLU A 28 -17.09 2.89 0.99
N GLU A 29 -18.20 2.15 1.03
CA GLU A 29 -18.20 0.68 1.04
C GLU A 29 -17.50 0.11 -0.20
N ALA A 30 -17.76 0.68 -1.38
CA ALA A 30 -17.12 0.29 -2.63
C ALA A 30 -15.60 0.54 -2.61
N TYR A 31 -15.17 1.70 -2.10
CA TYR A 31 -13.76 2.02 -1.98
C TYR A 31 -13.05 1.10 -0.98
N LEU A 32 -13.64 0.90 0.20
CA LEU A 32 -13.07 0.06 1.25
C LEU A 32 -12.93 -1.40 0.80
N GLN A 33 -13.91 -1.93 0.07
CA GLN A 33 -13.84 -3.27 -0.51
C GLN A 33 -12.64 -3.42 -1.45
N ARG A 34 -12.33 -2.37 -2.22
CA ARG A 34 -11.19 -2.34 -3.15
C ARG A 34 -9.84 -2.15 -2.44
N ALA A 35 -9.79 -1.20 -1.50
CA ALA A 35 -8.54 -0.76 -0.86
C ALA A 35 -8.09 -1.68 0.29
N PHE A 36 -9.04 -2.33 0.96
CA PHE A 36 -8.80 -3.11 2.19
C PHE A 36 -9.46 -4.50 2.16
N GLY A 37 -10.14 -4.86 1.06
CA GLY A 37 -10.75 -6.18 0.89
C GLY A 37 -12.07 -6.38 1.64
N HIS A 38 -12.61 -5.35 2.29
CA HIS A 38 -13.86 -5.42 3.06
C HIS A 38 -14.66 -4.11 2.99
N PRO A 39 -16.00 -4.13 3.02
CA PRO A 39 -16.81 -2.94 2.78
C PRO A 39 -17.11 -2.14 4.07
N SER A 40 -16.32 -2.25 5.14
CA SER A 40 -16.65 -1.61 6.42
C SER A 40 -15.44 -1.15 7.22
N ARG A 41 -15.53 0.05 7.81
CA ARG A 41 -14.53 0.57 8.77
C ARG A 41 -14.39 -0.30 10.00
N SER A 42 -15.43 -1.03 10.41
CA SER A 42 -15.39 -1.92 11.58
C SER A 42 -14.40 -3.08 11.44
N ARG A 43 -13.92 -3.33 10.22
CA ARG A 43 -12.88 -4.33 9.92
C ARG A 43 -11.47 -3.74 9.96
N LEU A 44 -11.32 -2.41 10.04
CA LEU A 44 -10.04 -1.75 10.27
C LEU A 44 -9.67 -1.89 11.74
N THR A 45 -9.05 -3.01 12.10
CA THR A 45 -8.70 -3.35 13.49
C THR A 45 -7.33 -2.84 13.93
N ALA A 46 -6.60 -2.15 13.05
CA ALA A 46 -5.31 -1.54 13.37
C ALA A 46 -5.32 -0.07 12.98
N PHE A 47 -4.75 0.78 13.84
CA PHE A 47 -4.71 2.22 13.62
C PHE A 47 -3.96 2.59 12.33
N LYS A 48 -2.94 1.80 11.96
CA LYS A 48 -2.21 1.98 10.70
C LYS A 48 -3.13 1.94 9.47
N ASP A 49 -4.16 1.07 9.48
CA ASP A 49 -5.05 0.88 8.34
C ASP A 49 -6.05 2.03 8.25
N LEU A 50 -6.56 2.48 9.40
CA LEU A 50 -7.38 3.71 9.50
C LEU A 50 -6.59 4.93 9.02
N ASN A 51 -5.34 5.09 9.45
CA ASN A 51 -4.50 6.20 9.04
C ASN A 51 -4.17 6.14 7.54
N ALA A 52 -3.92 4.95 6.98
CA ALA A 52 -3.73 4.77 5.53
C ALA A 52 -5.00 5.16 4.76
N TYR A 53 -6.17 4.76 5.26
CA TYR A 53 -7.45 5.15 4.68
C TYR A 53 -7.63 6.67 4.68
N LEU A 54 -7.47 7.30 5.84
CA LEU A 54 -7.60 8.75 6.01
C LEU A 54 -6.65 9.52 5.08
N LYS A 55 -5.39 9.11 5.00
CA LYS A 55 -4.41 9.72 4.08
C LYS A 55 -4.84 9.62 2.63
N ALA A 56 -5.38 8.48 2.20
CA ALA A 56 -5.84 8.31 0.83
C ALA A 56 -7.04 9.21 0.52
N VAL A 57 -8.04 9.27 1.40
CA VAL A 57 -9.23 10.15 1.24
C VAL A 57 -8.83 11.63 1.16
N LYS A 58 -7.86 12.07 1.98
CA LYS A 58 -7.33 13.45 1.94
C LYS A 58 -6.75 13.84 0.57
N LEU A 59 -6.24 12.88 -0.20
CA LEU A 59 -5.68 13.12 -1.53
C LEU A 59 -6.76 13.15 -2.64
N LEU A 60 -7.98 12.70 -2.35
CA LEU A 60 -9.05 12.66 -3.33
C LEU A 60 -9.72 14.03 -3.53
N GLN A 61 -10.16 14.27 -4.75
CA GLN A 61 -10.91 15.47 -5.12
C GLN A 61 -12.42 15.24 -4.96
N PRO A 62 -13.23 16.30 -4.75
CA PRO A 62 -14.68 16.18 -4.76
C PRO A 62 -15.22 15.53 -6.03
N GLY A 63 -16.17 14.61 -5.89
CA GLY A 63 -16.77 13.88 -7.01
C GLY A 63 -15.91 12.75 -7.58
N THR A 64 -14.80 12.39 -6.93
CA THR A 64 -14.00 11.21 -7.32
C THR A 64 -14.88 9.95 -7.28
N ASP A 65 -14.85 9.15 -8.34
CA ASP A 65 -15.54 7.86 -8.38
C ASP A 65 -14.80 6.84 -7.48
N PRO A 66 -15.46 6.23 -6.47
CA PRO A 66 -14.86 5.22 -5.60
C PRO A 66 -14.34 3.98 -6.36
N HIS A 67 -14.92 3.67 -7.52
CA HIS A 67 -14.49 2.54 -8.35
C HIS A 67 -13.22 2.82 -9.15
N SER A 68 -12.77 4.07 -9.25
CA SER A 68 -11.53 4.44 -9.93
C SER A 68 -10.52 5.16 -9.03
N ALA A 69 -10.93 5.56 -7.81
CA ALA A 69 -10.07 6.24 -6.85
C ALA A 69 -8.79 5.45 -6.56
N ALA A 70 -7.65 6.16 -6.48
CA ALA A 70 -6.39 5.55 -6.08
C ALA A 70 -6.51 4.93 -4.69
N VAL A 71 -6.03 3.69 -4.54
CA VAL A 71 -6.04 2.97 -3.26
C VAL A 71 -4.67 3.08 -2.59
N PRO A 72 -4.57 2.98 -1.24
CA PRO A 72 -3.29 2.98 -0.56
C PRO A 72 -2.46 1.77 -1.01
N LEU A 73 -1.15 1.98 -1.19
CA LEU A 73 -0.22 0.88 -1.41
C LEU A 73 -0.18 0.00 -0.15
N GLN A 74 -0.58 -1.27 -0.29
CA GLN A 74 -0.51 -2.24 0.79
C GLN A 74 0.85 -2.93 0.80
N ARG A 75 1.39 -3.15 2.00
CA ARG A 75 2.65 -3.89 2.17
C ARG A 75 2.59 -5.31 1.57
N SER A 76 1.44 -5.98 1.70
CA SER A 76 1.21 -7.30 1.09
C SER A 76 1.37 -7.26 -0.43
N ASP A 77 0.88 -6.20 -1.06
CA ASP A 77 0.92 -6.03 -2.51
C ASP A 77 2.35 -5.73 -2.95
N LEU A 78 3.07 -4.89 -2.20
CA LEU A 78 4.49 -4.61 -2.44
C LEU A 78 5.35 -5.88 -2.30
N LEU A 79 5.10 -6.72 -1.30
CA LEU A 79 5.80 -8.00 -1.15
C LEU A 79 5.48 -8.95 -2.31
N SER A 80 4.21 -9.04 -2.71
CA SER A 80 3.76 -9.89 -3.82
C SER A 80 4.33 -9.42 -5.16
N GLN A 81 4.36 -8.12 -5.42
CA GLN A 81 4.99 -7.53 -6.59
C GLN A 81 6.50 -7.83 -6.60
N SER A 82 7.15 -7.73 -5.44
CA SER A 82 8.57 -8.07 -5.31
C SER A 82 8.84 -9.54 -5.66
N ASP A 83 7.96 -10.47 -5.21
CA ASP A 83 8.05 -11.89 -5.58
C ASP A 83 7.90 -12.09 -7.10
N LEU A 84 6.91 -11.43 -7.72
CA LEU A 84 6.68 -11.50 -9.16
C LEU A 84 7.87 -10.96 -9.96
N LEU A 85 8.45 -9.83 -9.56
CA LEU A 85 9.60 -9.22 -10.24
C LEU A 85 10.83 -10.12 -10.16
N LEU A 86 11.13 -10.69 -8.99
CA LEU A 86 12.23 -11.65 -8.83
C LEU A 86 12.03 -12.90 -9.70
N GLN A 87 10.79 -13.38 -9.81
CA GLN A 87 10.44 -14.50 -10.70
C GLN A 87 10.62 -14.13 -12.18
N GLN A 88 10.14 -12.96 -12.61
CA GLN A 88 10.27 -12.48 -13.99
C GLN A 88 11.72 -12.27 -14.41
N LEU A 89 12.54 -11.78 -13.47
CA LEU A 89 13.99 -11.65 -13.64
C LEU A 89 14.71 -13.01 -13.71
N GLY A 90 14.04 -14.11 -13.35
CA GLY A 90 14.65 -15.43 -13.23
C GLY A 90 15.71 -15.51 -12.13
N TRP A 91 15.65 -14.62 -11.13
CA TRP A 91 16.64 -14.58 -10.06
C TRP A 91 16.35 -15.64 -9.01
N ASP A 92 17.40 -16.36 -8.62
CA ASP A 92 17.33 -17.23 -7.46
C ASP A 92 17.34 -16.43 -6.14
N ALA A 93 17.08 -17.13 -5.04
CA ALA A 93 17.03 -16.52 -3.71
C ALA A 93 18.38 -15.90 -3.29
N SER A 94 19.51 -16.40 -3.80
CA SER A 94 20.84 -15.88 -3.47
C SER A 94 21.07 -14.53 -4.14
N ARG A 95 20.81 -14.42 -5.44
CA ARG A 95 20.91 -13.18 -6.21
C ARG A 95 19.94 -12.13 -5.67
N GLY A 96 18.68 -12.50 -5.42
CA GLY A 96 17.69 -11.59 -4.83
C GLY A 96 18.11 -11.05 -3.47
N ARG A 97 18.68 -11.90 -2.59
CA ARG A 97 19.22 -11.47 -1.30
C ARG A 97 20.44 -10.55 -1.46
N GLY A 98 21.40 -10.91 -2.33
CA GLY A 98 22.58 -10.09 -2.56
C GLY A 98 22.23 -8.69 -3.07
N PHE A 99 21.23 -8.59 -3.96
CA PHE A 99 20.73 -7.30 -4.44
C PHE A 99 20.09 -6.47 -3.32
N LEU A 100 19.27 -7.11 -2.47
CA LEU A 100 18.68 -6.46 -1.30
C LEU A 100 19.75 -5.95 -0.32
N GLU A 101 20.72 -6.80 0.03
CA GLU A 101 21.80 -6.46 0.95
C GLU A 101 22.65 -5.31 0.40
N HIS A 102 22.94 -5.32 -0.90
CA HIS A 102 23.69 -4.25 -1.55
C HIS A 102 23.01 -2.88 -1.40
N HIS A 103 21.70 -2.80 -1.68
CA HIS A 103 20.96 -1.53 -1.69
C HIS A 103 20.44 -1.07 -0.33
N PHE A 104 20.11 -2.00 0.57
CA PHE A 104 19.41 -1.69 1.82
C PHE A 104 20.14 -2.16 3.08
N GLN A 105 21.24 -2.92 2.95
CA GLN A 105 22.00 -3.48 4.08
C GLN A 105 21.12 -4.34 5.01
N LEU A 106 20.15 -5.05 4.44
CA LEU A 106 19.20 -5.93 5.12
C LEU A 106 19.18 -7.30 4.47
N ALA A 107 18.98 -8.35 5.28
CA ALA A 107 19.02 -9.75 4.83
C ALA A 107 17.66 -10.25 4.30
N SER A 108 16.58 -9.53 4.56
CA SER A 108 15.22 -9.90 4.14
C SER A 108 14.34 -8.71 3.83
N ARG A 109 13.55 -8.83 2.76
CA ARG A 109 12.55 -7.82 2.35
C ARG A 109 11.51 -7.57 3.44
N GLN A 110 11.27 -8.54 4.31
CA GLN A 110 10.39 -8.39 5.48
C GLN A 110 10.89 -7.31 6.46
N GLN A 111 12.17 -6.97 6.44
CA GLN A 111 12.78 -5.93 7.28
C GLN A 111 12.65 -4.52 6.67
N LEU A 112 12.31 -4.40 5.39
CA LEU A 112 12.10 -3.11 4.74
C LEU A 112 10.83 -2.46 5.28
N ASN A 113 10.81 -1.14 5.51
CA ASN A 113 9.56 -0.41 5.64
C ASN A 113 8.87 -0.25 4.27
N ASP A 114 7.66 0.29 4.22
CA ASP A 114 6.85 0.32 2.98
C ASP A 114 7.48 1.19 1.88
N GLU A 115 8.13 2.30 2.26
CA GLU A 115 8.87 3.15 1.31
C GLU A 115 10.09 2.44 0.75
N GLN A 116 10.86 1.75 1.61
CA GLN A 116 12.00 0.94 1.20
C GLN A 116 11.58 -0.22 0.30
N LEU A 117 10.45 -0.85 0.59
CA LEU A 117 9.92 -1.95 -0.20
C LEU A 117 9.42 -1.49 -1.58
N LEU A 118 8.75 -0.34 -1.65
CA LEU A 118 8.43 0.31 -2.93
C LEU A 118 9.70 0.62 -3.73
N ARG A 119 10.71 1.22 -3.09
CA ARG A 119 12.00 1.51 -3.74
C ARG A 119 12.69 0.23 -4.23
N PHE A 120 12.63 -0.85 -3.46
CA PHE A 120 13.17 -2.15 -3.87
C PHE A 120 12.46 -2.68 -5.12
N ASN A 121 11.13 -2.58 -5.21
CA ASN A 121 10.38 -2.97 -6.41
C ASN A 121 10.77 -2.13 -7.62
N LEU A 122 10.92 -0.82 -7.48
CA LEU A 122 11.37 0.06 -8.56
C LEU A 122 12.79 -0.30 -9.08
N LEU A 123 13.69 -0.71 -8.18
CA LEU A 123 15.02 -1.18 -8.57
C LEU A 123 14.96 -2.49 -9.36
N LEU A 124 14.13 -3.45 -8.92
CA LEU A 124 13.93 -4.71 -9.65
C LEU A 124 13.28 -4.49 -11.03
N GLU A 125 12.32 -3.57 -11.12
CA GLU A 125 11.72 -3.17 -12.41
C GLU A 125 12.78 -2.58 -13.35
N GLY A 126 13.70 -1.76 -12.84
CA GLY A 126 14.83 -1.24 -13.61
C GLY A 126 15.72 -2.34 -14.19
N GLU A 127 16.02 -3.37 -13.39
CA GLU A 127 16.77 -4.55 -13.85
C GLU A 127 16.00 -5.33 -14.92
N LEU A 128 14.67 -5.42 -14.80
CA LEU A 128 13.83 -6.15 -15.75
C LEU A 128 13.80 -5.44 -17.11
N ILE A 129 13.78 -4.10 -17.11
CA ILE A 129 13.83 -3.28 -18.33
C ILE A 129 15.23 -3.35 -18.98
N ALA A 130 16.29 -3.41 -18.17
CA ALA A 130 17.67 -3.51 -18.65
C ALA A 130 18.04 -4.93 -19.13
N ALA A 131 17.26 -5.95 -18.75
CA ALA A 131 17.48 -7.31 -19.22
C ALA A 131 17.22 -7.38 -20.73
N PRO A 132 18.16 -7.92 -21.53
CA PRO A 132 17.93 -8.10 -22.96
C PRO A 132 16.73 -9.03 -23.15
N LEU A 133 15.76 -8.62 -23.98
CA LEU A 133 14.69 -9.47 -24.48
C LEU A 133 15.34 -10.73 -25.05
N SER A 134 15.25 -11.83 -24.32
CA SER A 134 15.83 -13.12 -24.70
C SER A 134 14.90 -13.85 -25.66
#